data_AF-A0A948JL17-F1
#
_entry.id   AF-A0A948JL17-F1
#
_cell.length_a   1.000
_cell.length_b   1.000
_cell.length_c   1.000
_cell.angle_alpha   90.00
_cell.angle_beta   90.00
_cell.angle_gamma   90.00
#
_symmetry.space_group_name_H-M   'P 1'
#
loop_
_entity.id
_entity.type
_entity.pdbx_description
1 polymer ?
#
loop_
_entity_poly.entity_id
_entity_poly.type
_entity_poly.pdbx_seq_one_letter_code
_entity_poly.pdbx_strand_id
1 'polypeptide(L)'
;MRLQHGFTLTEVLVTLLVLNIGLLGVLAAQTLALKQVRDATYRTQALALGNALVQEMQSNSALANVIGSGLHLQSEIPAAPECSPTQPCTASQVAAVQLQQWFELLKPEAGAPLPDAEFCLQQSGGAVSLAVSWRSVSQTQQGRAQGCQPGAGRSHFVIAAG
;
A
#
# COMPACT_ATOMS: atom_id res chain seq x y z
N MET A 1 49.53 21.28 46.14
CA MET A 1 49.76 20.97 44.71
C MET A 1 48.78 19.88 44.31
N ARG A 2 47.88 20.11 43.34
CA ARG A 2 46.98 19.07 42.81
C ARG A 2 47.78 18.22 41.82
N LEU A 3 47.86 16.91 42.05
CA LEU A 3 48.46 15.96 41.11
C LEU A 3 47.55 15.84 39.88
N GLN A 4 48.04 16.28 38.71
CA GLN A 4 47.39 16.00 37.44
C GLN A 4 47.53 14.50 37.14
N HIS A 5 46.40 13.79 37.12
CA HIS A 5 46.38 12.38 36.73
C HIS A 5 46.23 12.32 35.21
N GLY A 6 47.25 11.81 34.52
CA GLY A 6 47.21 11.56 33.07
C GLY A 6 46.35 10.33 32.75
N PHE A 7 45.84 10.27 31.51
CA PHE A 7 45.06 9.13 31.03
C PHE A 7 45.96 7.92 30.75
N THR A 8 45.50 6.73 31.14
CA THR A 8 46.18 5.48 30.77
C THR A 8 45.74 5.00 29.38
N LEU A 9 46.59 4.28 28.64
CA LEU A 9 46.23 3.74 27.32
C LEU A 9 45.02 2.79 27.40
N THR A 10 44.90 2.04 28.49
CA THR A 10 43.76 1.15 28.76
C THR A 10 42.46 1.90 28.97
N GLU A 11 42.50 3.09 29.58
CA GLU A 11 41.31 3.92 29.78
C GLU A 11 40.78 4.48 28.45
N VAL A 12 41.68 4.89 27.54
CA VAL A 12 41.31 5.33 26.19
C VAL A 12 40.71 4.17 25.38
N LEU A 13 41.28 2.97 25.48
CA LEU A 13 40.73 1.80 24.78
C LEU A 13 39.33 1.42 25.29
N VAL A 14 39.11 1.45 26.61
CA VAL A 14 37.79 1.15 27.19
C VAL A 14 36.77 2.23 26.84
N THR A 15 37.13 3.50 26.85
CA THR A 15 36.21 4.59 26.45
C THR A 15 35.80 4.49 24.98
N LEU A 16 36.72 4.19 24.08
CA LEU A 16 36.42 3.94 22.67
C LEU A 16 35.53 2.71 22.48
N LEU A 17 35.76 1.63 23.25
CA LEU A 17 34.91 0.43 23.21
C LEU A 17 33.46 0.77 23.61
N VAL A 18 33.27 1.45 24.73
CA VAL A 18 31.94 1.85 25.21
C VAL A 18 31.25 2.79 24.22
N LEU A 19 31.99 3.76 23.66
CA LEU A 19 31.48 4.69 22.67
C LEU A 19 31.02 3.97 21.39
N ASN A 20 31.82 3.02 20.89
CA ASN A 20 31.48 2.27 19.69
C ASN A 20 30.21 1.42 19.89
N ILE A 21 30.07 0.76 21.05
CA ILE A 21 28.85 0.00 21.39
C ILE A 21 27.64 0.95 21.46
N GLY A 22 27.79 2.12 22.09
CA GLY A 22 26.75 3.14 22.15
C GLY A 22 26.31 3.61 20.76
N LEU A 23 27.27 3.89 19.86
CA LEU A 23 26.99 4.34 18.50
C LEU A 23 26.25 3.28 17.68
N LEU A 24 26.66 2.01 17.77
CA LEU A 24 25.95 0.90 17.11
C LEU A 24 24.51 0.75 17.62
N GLY A 25 24.29 0.94 18.92
CA GLY A 25 22.95 0.96 19.50
C GLY A 25 22.06 2.06 18.92
N VAL A 26 22.60 3.27 18.78
CA VAL A 26 21.89 4.40 18.16
C VAL A 26 21.57 4.11 16.69
N LEU A 27 22.52 3.58 15.92
CA LEU A 27 22.30 3.22 14.51
C LEU A 27 21.21 2.15 14.37
N ALA A 28 21.23 1.11 15.21
CA ALA A 28 20.18 0.10 15.23
C ALA A 28 18.79 0.73 15.50
N ALA A 29 18.69 1.62 16.48
CA ALA A 29 17.45 2.34 16.76
C ALA A 29 16.98 3.21 15.59
N GLN A 30 17.90 3.93 14.92
CA GLN A 30 17.60 4.75 13.74
C GLN A 30 17.06 3.89 12.58
N THR A 31 17.66 2.72 12.32
CA THR A 31 17.16 1.83 11.26
C THR A 31 15.74 1.32 11.55
N LEU A 32 15.43 1.01 12.80
CA LEU A 32 14.08 0.61 13.21
C LEU A 32 13.09 1.77 13.05
N ALA A 33 13.46 2.98 13.45
CA ALA A 33 12.62 4.17 13.27
C ALA A 33 12.29 4.42 11.79
N LEU A 34 13.30 4.34 10.90
CA LEU A 34 13.09 4.47 9.45
C LEU A 34 12.13 3.39 8.91
N LYS A 35 12.25 2.16 9.41
CA LYS A 35 11.34 1.05 9.04
C LYS A 35 9.89 1.37 9.39
N GLN A 36 9.65 1.90 10.59
CA GLN A 36 8.32 2.28 11.07
C GLN A 36 7.74 3.45 10.28
N VAL A 37 8.55 4.48 10.00
CA VAL A 37 8.13 5.64 9.19
C VAL A 37 7.72 5.21 7.78
N ARG A 38 8.47 4.32 7.14
CA ARG A 38 8.11 3.78 5.82
C ARG A 38 6.79 3.02 5.85
N ASP A 39 6.58 2.16 6.84
CA ASP A 39 5.34 1.39 6.97
C ASP A 39 4.12 2.31 7.19
N ALA A 40 4.25 3.32 8.06
CA ALA A 40 3.22 4.33 8.27
C ALA A 40 2.93 5.15 7.00
N THR A 41 3.96 5.47 6.23
CA THR A 41 3.83 6.19 4.95
C THR A 41 3.04 5.37 3.94
N TYR A 42 3.38 4.08 3.75
CA TYR A 42 2.64 3.19 2.86
C TYR A 42 1.19 3.03 3.30
N ARG A 43 0.93 2.84 4.60
CA ARG A 43 -0.44 2.77 5.12
C ARG A 43 -1.23 4.04 4.82
N THR A 44 -0.62 5.22 4.99
CA THR A 44 -1.27 6.51 4.73
C THR A 44 -1.60 6.68 3.25
N GLN A 45 -0.66 6.36 2.36
CA GLN A 45 -0.88 6.42 0.91
C GLN A 45 -1.95 5.43 0.46
N ALA A 46 -1.94 4.21 1.01
CA ALA A 46 -2.93 3.19 0.71
C ALA A 46 -4.34 3.62 1.16
N LEU A 47 -4.47 4.21 2.35
CA LEU A 47 -5.74 4.76 2.82
C LEU A 47 -6.22 5.94 1.99
N ALA A 48 -5.32 6.85 1.59
CA ALA A 48 -5.68 7.99 0.75
C ALA A 48 -6.23 7.53 -0.61
N LEU A 49 -5.53 6.60 -1.28
CA LEU A 49 -5.98 6.00 -2.53
C LEU A 49 -7.28 5.21 -2.35
N GLY A 50 -7.36 4.37 -1.32
CA GLY A 50 -8.55 3.57 -1.04
C GLY A 50 -9.78 4.44 -0.81
N ASN A 51 -9.65 5.52 -0.04
CA ASN A 51 -10.74 6.47 0.20
C ASN A 51 -11.15 7.20 -1.08
N ALA A 52 -10.20 7.62 -1.93
CA ALA A 52 -10.51 8.26 -3.20
C ALA A 52 -11.31 7.32 -4.12
N LEU A 53 -10.87 6.07 -4.26
CA LEU A 53 -11.56 5.06 -5.06
C LEU A 53 -12.97 4.76 -4.49
N VAL A 54 -13.11 4.68 -3.17
CA VAL A 54 -14.41 4.45 -2.52
C VAL A 54 -15.39 5.61 -2.74
N GLN A 55 -14.91 6.85 -2.69
CA GLN A 55 -15.75 8.02 -2.99
C GLN A 55 -16.24 8.00 -4.44
N GLU A 56 -15.37 7.64 -5.38
CA GLU A 56 -15.74 7.46 -6.78
C GLU A 56 -16.68 6.26 -7.00
N MET A 57 -16.55 5.18 -6.23
CA MET A 57 -17.51 4.08 -6.26
C MET A 57 -18.90 4.52 -5.80
N GLN A 58 -18.98 5.38 -4.78
CA GLN A 58 -20.24 5.92 -4.28
C GLN A 58 -20.87 6.90 -5.28
N SER A 59 -20.07 7.64 -6.05
CA SER A 59 -20.58 8.58 -7.05
C SER A 59 -21.16 7.87 -8.28
N ASN A 60 -20.66 6.69 -8.62
CA ASN A 60 -21.10 5.91 -9.78
C ASN A 60 -21.65 4.53 -9.38
N SER A 61 -22.94 4.48 -9.06
CA SER A 61 -23.66 3.24 -8.68
C SER A 61 -23.67 2.16 -9.78
N ALA A 62 -23.42 2.50 -11.04
CA ALA A 62 -23.34 1.53 -12.13
C ALA A 62 -22.09 0.64 -12.02
N LEU A 63 -21.06 1.04 -11.25
CA LEU A 63 -19.87 0.23 -10.96
C LEU A 63 -20.23 -1.09 -10.27
N ALA A 64 -21.24 -1.09 -9.40
CA ALA A 64 -21.68 -2.29 -8.70
C ALA A 64 -22.11 -3.40 -9.69
N ASN A 65 -22.73 -3.02 -10.82
CA ASN A 65 -23.15 -3.97 -11.85
C ASN A 65 -21.98 -4.49 -12.70
N VAL A 66 -20.89 -3.73 -12.79
CA VAL A 66 -19.70 -4.09 -13.58
C VAL A 66 -18.74 -4.97 -12.78
N ILE A 67 -18.61 -4.73 -11.46
CA ILE A 67 -17.68 -5.47 -10.57
C ILE A 67 -18.11 -6.94 -10.39
N GLY A 68 -19.41 -7.22 -10.35
CA GLY A 68 -19.91 -8.58 -10.13
C GLY A 68 -19.46 -9.18 -8.80
N SER A 69 -19.14 -10.49 -8.78
CA SER A 69 -18.77 -11.21 -7.55
C SER A 69 -17.37 -10.91 -7.01
N GLY A 70 -16.49 -10.32 -7.83
CA GLY A 70 -15.15 -9.93 -7.41
C GLY A 70 -14.21 -9.64 -8.58
N LEU A 71 -13.46 -8.54 -8.49
CA LEU A 71 -12.50 -8.11 -9.51
C LEU A 71 -11.17 -7.77 -8.86
N HIS A 72 -10.06 -8.30 -9.36
CA HIS A 72 -8.70 -8.07 -8.85
C HIS A 72 -7.78 -7.58 -9.97
N LEU A 73 -6.66 -6.92 -9.65
CA LEU A 73 -5.75 -6.30 -10.64
C LEU A 73 -5.33 -7.20 -11.83
N GLN A 74 -5.31 -8.52 -11.66
CA GLN A 74 -4.92 -9.45 -12.73
C GLN A 74 -6.12 -10.01 -13.51
N SER A 75 -7.34 -9.58 -13.19
CA SER A 75 -8.54 -9.89 -13.98
C SER A 75 -8.44 -9.25 -15.36
N GLU A 76 -8.91 -9.96 -16.38
CA GLU A 76 -9.10 -9.38 -17.71
C GLU A 76 -10.24 -8.37 -17.65
N ILE A 77 -9.92 -7.10 -17.89
CA ILE A 77 -10.90 -6.03 -17.85
C ILE A 77 -11.60 -5.98 -19.22
N PRO A 78 -12.94 -5.93 -19.26
CA PRO A 78 -13.65 -5.71 -20.51
C PRO A 78 -13.15 -4.43 -21.20
N ALA A 79 -12.92 -4.49 -22.51
CA ALA A 79 -12.45 -3.33 -23.26
C ALA A 79 -13.41 -2.13 -23.07
N ALA A 80 -12.85 -0.96 -22.77
CA ALA A 80 -13.60 0.27 -22.72
C ALA A 80 -14.36 0.49 -24.04
N PRO A 81 -15.67 0.72 -23.99
CA PRO A 81 -16.42 1.16 -25.17
C PRO A 81 -15.95 2.56 -25.57
N GLU A 82 -15.71 2.77 -26.87
CA GLU A 82 -15.45 4.10 -27.41
C GLU A 82 -16.77 4.87 -27.48
N CYS A 83 -16.91 5.87 -26.62
CA CYS A 83 -18.05 6.78 -26.66
C CYS A 83 -17.68 8.07 -27.39
N SER A 84 -18.63 8.61 -28.13
CA SER A 84 -18.43 9.82 -28.93
C SER A 84 -19.60 10.80 -28.73
N PRO A 85 -19.47 12.06 -29.16
CA PRO A 85 -20.59 13.00 -29.11
C PRO A 85 -21.83 12.53 -29.89
N THR A 86 -21.66 11.66 -30.89
CA THR A 86 -22.75 11.11 -31.71
C THR A 86 -23.27 9.77 -31.18
N GLN A 87 -22.58 9.13 -30.24
CA GLN A 87 -22.98 7.89 -29.59
C GLN A 87 -22.61 7.95 -28.09
N PRO A 88 -23.50 8.48 -27.23
CA PRO A 88 -23.21 8.65 -25.81
C PRO A 88 -23.10 7.30 -25.09
N CYS A 89 -22.20 7.22 -24.09
CA CYS A 89 -22.09 6.04 -23.24
C CYS A 89 -23.37 5.80 -22.43
N THR A 90 -23.73 4.54 -22.20
CA THR A 90 -24.61 4.17 -21.09
C THR A 90 -23.87 4.26 -19.75
N ALA A 91 -24.60 4.29 -18.62
CA ALA A 91 -23.99 4.31 -17.29
C ALA A 91 -23.04 3.11 -17.03
N SER A 92 -23.38 1.93 -17.54
CA SER A 92 -22.53 0.74 -17.44
C SER A 92 -21.25 0.85 -18.29
N GLN A 93 -21.34 1.51 -19.43
CA GLN A 93 -20.19 1.77 -20.30
C GLN A 93 -19.22 2.77 -19.64
N VAL A 94 -19.73 3.86 -19.06
CA VAL A 94 -18.89 4.81 -18.29
C VAL A 94 -18.20 4.11 -17.12
N ALA A 95 -18.93 3.27 -16.37
CA ALA A 95 -18.36 2.49 -15.27
C ALA A 95 -17.24 1.55 -15.73
N ALA A 96 -17.38 0.91 -16.90
CA ALA A 96 -16.32 0.07 -17.46
C ALA A 96 -15.06 0.87 -17.83
N VAL A 97 -15.21 2.04 -18.47
CA VAL A 97 -14.07 2.94 -18.78
C VAL A 97 -13.36 3.39 -17.50
N GLN A 98 -14.11 3.82 -16.49
CA GLN A 98 -13.57 4.28 -15.22
C GLN A 98 -12.76 3.18 -14.52
N LEU A 99 -13.30 1.96 -14.49
CA LEU A 99 -12.65 0.80 -13.91
C LEU A 99 -11.34 0.44 -14.64
N GLN A 100 -11.33 0.49 -15.98
CA GLN A 100 -10.09 0.31 -16.75
C GLN A 100 -9.05 1.37 -16.39
N GLN A 101 -9.45 2.64 -16.30
CA GLN A 101 -8.54 3.73 -15.95
C GLN A 101 -7.92 3.54 -14.56
N TRP A 102 -8.71 3.10 -13.58
CA TRP A 102 -8.18 2.79 -12.25
C TRP A 102 -7.14 1.69 -12.30
N PHE A 103 -7.43 0.59 -13.00
CA PHE A 103 -6.50 -0.52 -13.07
C PHE A 103 -5.19 -0.13 -13.76
N GLU A 104 -5.24 0.66 -14.83
CA GLU A 104 -4.03 1.18 -15.48
C GLU A 104 -3.20 2.04 -14.53
N LEU A 105 -3.83 2.92 -13.74
CA LEU A 105 -3.14 3.75 -12.75
C LEU A 105 -2.55 2.95 -11.58
N LEU A 106 -3.15 1.81 -11.26
CA LEU A 106 -2.75 0.95 -10.14
C LEU A 106 -1.74 -0.13 -10.55
N LYS A 107 -1.46 -0.29 -11.85
CA LYS A 107 -0.41 -1.20 -12.32
C LYS A 107 0.96 -0.76 -11.78
N PRO A 108 1.84 -1.72 -11.42
CA PRO A 108 3.19 -1.41 -10.94
C PRO A 108 4.00 -0.55 -11.91
N GLU A 109 3.80 -0.76 -13.22
CA GLU A 109 4.50 -0.06 -14.30
C GLU A 109 4.16 1.44 -14.38
N ALA A 110 2.98 1.83 -13.87
CA ALA A 110 2.56 3.23 -13.81
C ALA A 110 3.21 4.01 -12.65
N GLY A 111 4.11 3.38 -11.88
CA GLY A 111 4.75 3.99 -10.72
C GLY A 111 3.88 3.97 -9.47
N ALA A 112 3.12 2.88 -9.27
CA ALA A 112 2.23 2.73 -8.12
C ALA A 112 2.96 3.06 -6.81
N PRO A 113 2.37 3.87 -5.92
CA PRO A 113 3.05 4.40 -4.73
C PRO A 113 3.29 3.34 -3.63
N LEU A 114 2.76 2.14 -3.82
CA LEU A 114 2.77 1.05 -2.85
C LEU A 114 3.57 -0.15 -3.39
N PRO A 115 4.43 -0.78 -2.57
CA PRO A 115 5.23 -1.91 -3.00
C PRO A 115 4.35 -3.16 -3.20
N ASP A 116 4.44 -3.77 -4.38
CA ASP A 116 3.70 -4.98 -4.76
C ASP A 116 2.20 -4.88 -4.42
N ALA A 117 1.57 -3.73 -4.67
CA ALA A 117 0.17 -3.51 -4.28
C ALA A 117 -0.80 -4.37 -5.08
N GLU A 118 -1.84 -4.81 -4.38
CA GLU A 118 -2.95 -5.55 -4.95
C GLU A 118 -4.26 -4.94 -4.45
N PHE A 119 -5.16 -4.71 -5.39
CA PHE A 119 -6.49 -4.16 -5.14
C PHE A 119 -7.51 -5.21 -5.56
N CYS A 120 -8.54 -5.39 -4.74
CA CYS A 120 -9.71 -6.15 -5.10
C CYS A 120 -10.99 -5.38 -4.75
N LEU A 121 -11.94 -5.43 -5.67
CA LEU A 121 -13.31 -4.99 -5.50
C LEU A 121 -14.20 -6.22 -5.33
N GLN A 122 -15.09 -6.23 -4.34
CA GLN A 122 -16.09 -7.29 -4.16
C GLN A 122 -17.46 -6.68 -3.93
N GLN A 123 -18.51 -7.29 -4.49
CA GLN A 123 -19.89 -6.93 -4.21
C GLN A 123 -20.51 -7.98 -3.29
N SER A 124 -21.12 -7.56 -2.18
CA SER A 124 -21.84 -8.44 -1.26
C SER A 124 -23.13 -7.77 -0.80
N GLY A 125 -24.27 -8.37 -1.14
CA GLY A 125 -25.59 -7.86 -0.72
C GLY A 125 -25.93 -6.47 -1.26
N GLY A 126 -25.39 -6.09 -2.43
CA GLY A 126 -25.59 -4.78 -3.05
C GLY A 126 -24.59 -3.70 -2.63
N ALA A 127 -23.83 -3.91 -1.55
CA ALA A 127 -22.72 -3.05 -1.16
C ALA A 127 -21.42 -3.47 -1.86
N VAL A 128 -20.58 -2.49 -2.22
CA VAL A 128 -19.27 -2.72 -2.84
C VAL A 128 -18.18 -2.49 -1.81
N SER A 129 -17.25 -3.43 -1.65
CA SER A 129 -16.09 -3.29 -0.79
C SER A 129 -14.81 -3.27 -1.59
N LEU A 130 -13.89 -2.36 -1.23
CA LEU A 130 -12.53 -2.29 -1.74
C LEU A 130 -11.57 -2.87 -0.69
N ALA A 131 -10.90 -3.96 -1.06
CA ALA A 131 -9.76 -4.52 -0.35
C ALA A 131 -8.46 -4.02 -0.99
N VAL A 132 -7.56 -3.50 -0.17
CA VAL A 132 -6.23 -3.06 -0.61
C VAL A 132 -5.19 -3.81 0.21
N SER A 133 -4.19 -4.39 -0.46
CA SER A 133 -3.05 -5.02 0.19
C SER A 133 -1.73 -4.60 -0.44
N TRP A 134 -0.66 -4.59 0.35
CA TRP A 134 0.69 -4.27 -0.12
C TRP A 134 1.73 -5.06 0.67
N ARG A 135 2.96 -5.10 0.16
CA ARG A 135 4.07 -5.74 0.85
C ARG A 135 4.38 -5.02 2.16
N SER A 136 4.36 -5.76 3.26
CA SER A 136 4.74 -5.20 4.56
C SER A 136 6.25 -4.96 4.63
N VAL A 137 6.64 -3.86 5.29
CA VAL A 137 8.06 -3.60 5.60
C VAL A 137 8.50 -4.46 6.78
N SER A 138 7.57 -4.87 7.67
CA SER A 138 7.87 -5.55 8.93
C SER A 138 7.95 -7.07 8.84
N GLN A 139 7.26 -7.70 7.88
CA GLN A 139 7.20 -9.15 7.76
C GLN A 139 8.18 -9.70 6.72
N THR A 140 8.81 -10.82 7.06
CA THR A 140 9.78 -11.52 6.20
C THR A 140 9.09 -12.51 5.24
N GLN A 141 7.91 -13.02 5.62
CA GLN A 141 7.12 -13.87 4.74
C GLN A 141 6.41 -13.01 3.69
N GLN A 142 6.41 -13.47 2.44
CA GLN A 142 5.79 -12.79 1.32
C GLN A 142 4.98 -13.80 0.51
N GLY A 143 3.71 -13.94 0.87
CA GLY A 143 2.71 -14.60 0.04
C GLY A 143 2.19 -13.64 -1.03
N ARG A 144 1.89 -14.16 -2.23
CA ARG A 144 1.09 -13.42 -3.22
C ARG A 144 -0.36 -13.37 -2.76
N ALA A 145 -1.11 -12.32 -3.10
CA ALA A 145 -2.55 -12.38 -2.88
C ALA A 145 -3.17 -13.44 -3.81
N GLN A 146 -4.27 -14.03 -3.35
CA GLN A 146 -5.03 -15.02 -4.10
C GLN A 146 -6.46 -14.51 -4.20
N GLY A 147 -6.82 -14.02 -5.40
CA GLY A 147 -8.07 -13.28 -5.60
C GLY A 147 -8.12 -12.06 -4.68
N CYS A 148 -9.12 -12.02 -3.81
CA CYS A 148 -9.38 -10.89 -2.91
C CYS A 148 -8.82 -11.08 -1.50
N GLN A 149 -8.15 -12.19 -1.22
CA GLN A 149 -7.53 -12.44 0.07
C GLN A 149 -6.08 -11.97 0.08
N PRO A 150 -5.65 -11.20 1.10
CA PRO A 150 -4.25 -10.82 1.23
C PRO A 150 -3.40 -12.06 1.46
N GLY A 151 -2.29 -12.17 0.72
CA GLY A 151 -1.28 -13.20 0.98
C GLY A 151 -0.66 -13.06 2.37
N ALA A 152 -0.16 -14.17 2.93
CA ALA A 152 0.57 -14.16 4.20
C ALA A 152 1.72 -13.14 4.14
N GLY A 153 1.98 -12.38 5.21
CA GLY A 153 3.03 -11.37 5.17
C GLY A 153 2.56 -9.94 4.88
N ARG A 154 1.38 -9.78 4.28
CA ARG A 154 0.97 -8.51 3.67
C ARG A 154 0.17 -7.63 4.62
N SER A 155 0.42 -6.33 4.52
CA SER A 155 -0.44 -5.33 5.14
C SER A 155 -1.69 -5.18 4.27
N HIS A 156 -2.86 -5.07 4.89
CA HIS A 156 -4.13 -4.91 4.17
C HIS A 156 -5.16 -4.13 4.97
N PHE A 157 -6.17 -3.61 4.28
CA PHE A 157 -7.41 -3.13 4.86
C PHE A 157 -8.56 -3.34 3.88
N VAL A 158 -9.79 -3.28 4.38
CA VAL A 158 -11.01 -3.32 3.57
C VAL A 158 -11.88 -2.12 3.93
N ILE A 159 -12.37 -1.41 2.93
CA ILE A 159 -13.34 -0.31 3.07
C ILE A 159 -14.63 -0.73 2.36
N ALA A 160 -15.76 -0.64 3.04
CA ALA A 160 -17.08 -0.83 2.43
C ALA A 160 -17.64 0.52 1.95
N ALA A 161 -18.12 0.57 0.71
CA ALA A 161 -19.05 1.58 0.20
C ALA A 161 -20.46 1.06 0.48
N GLY A 162 -21.10 1.62 1.51
CA GLY A 162 -22.47 1.32 1.91
C GLY A 162 -23.45 2.38 1.43
#